data_AF-D8M937-F1
#
_entry.id   AF-D8M937-F1
#
_cell.length_a   1.000
_cell.length_b   1.000
_cell.length_c   1.000
_cell.angle_alpha   90.00
_cell.angle_beta   90.00
_cell.angle_gamma   90.00
#
_symmetry.space_group_name_H-M   'P 1'
#
loop_
_entity.id
_entity.type
_entity.pdbx_description
1 polymer ?
#
loop_
_entity_poly.entity_id
_entity_poly.type
_entity_poly.pdbx_seq_one_letter_code
_entity_poly.pdbx_strand_id
1 'polypeptide(L)'
;MALKAISLMSESVTRASVCRELNTLYFGDHPNFPDFYGATLCGSRHLLILMEYMDLGSLESLQQQLGGSLPEAVLSRVAEEVMIALLFLHKQLNMIHRDIKPGNILLNSKGEVKLTDFGVSDYKDYTGEIRSSWSGTTCFMSISLHEIQ
;
A
#
# COMPACT_ATOMS: atom_id res chain seq x y z
N MET A 1 -17.04 -5.47 -3.08
CA MET A 1 -15.88 -5.27 -3.98
C MET A 1 -15.67 -3.78 -4.19
N ALA A 2 -14.43 -3.33 -4.26
CA ALA A 2 -14.02 -1.95 -4.51
C ALA A 2 -13.34 -1.83 -5.87
N LEU A 3 -13.40 -0.64 -6.47
CA LEU A 3 -12.78 -0.33 -7.76
C LEU A 3 -11.76 0.79 -7.57
N LYS A 4 -10.48 0.51 -7.78
CA LYS A 4 -9.42 1.53 -7.83
C LYS A 4 -9.20 1.93 -9.29
N ALA A 5 -9.38 3.22 -9.59
CA ALA A 5 -9.12 3.77 -10.91
C ALA A 5 -7.75 4.46 -10.93
N ILE A 6 -6.86 4.01 -11.83
CA ILE A 6 -5.54 4.60 -12.05
C ILE A 6 -5.56 5.33 -13.39
N SER A 7 -5.28 6.63 -13.38
CA SER A 7 -5.11 7.42 -14.60
C SER A 7 -3.75 7.11 -15.23
N LEU A 8 -3.76 6.49 -16.41
CA LEU A 8 -2.57 6.18 -17.21
C LEU A 8 -1.97 7.42 -17.89
N MET A 9 -2.68 8.55 -17.84
CA MET A 9 -2.22 9.84 -18.37
C MET A 9 -1.46 10.68 -17.33
N SER A 10 -1.41 10.24 -16.07
CA SER A 10 -0.70 10.95 -15.01
C SER A 10 0.82 10.79 -15.16
N GLU A 11 1.57 11.88 -15.08
CA GLU A 11 3.04 11.86 -15.18
C GLU A 11 3.70 11.05 -14.04
N SER A 12 3.05 10.98 -12.89
CA SER A 12 3.50 10.18 -11.73
C SER A 12 3.31 8.68 -11.91
N VAL A 13 2.52 8.23 -12.89
CA VAL A 13 2.19 6.83 -13.11
C VAL A 13 3.08 6.26 -14.21
N THR A 14 3.90 5.28 -13.84
CA THR A 14 4.78 4.59 -14.79
C THR A 14 4.25 3.19 -15.09
N ARG A 15 4.60 2.62 -16.25
CA ARG A 15 4.29 1.20 -16.52
C ARG A 15 4.86 0.28 -15.43
N ALA A 16 6.04 0.62 -14.91
CA ALA A 16 6.68 -0.13 -13.83
C ALA A 16 5.89 -0.06 -12.52
N SER A 17 5.29 1.08 -12.15
CA SER A 17 4.46 1.19 -10.94
C SER A 17 3.17 0.39 -11.08
N VAL A 18 2.53 0.47 -12.24
CA VAL A 18 1.31 -0.31 -12.53
C VAL A 18 1.59 -1.82 -12.50
N CYS A 19 2.67 -2.27 -13.15
CA CYS A 19 3.07 -3.69 -13.13
C CYS A 19 3.38 -4.17 -11.71
N ARG A 20 4.07 -3.36 -10.90
CA ARG A 20 4.36 -3.70 -9.50
C ARG A 20 3.09 -3.86 -8.68
N GLU A 21 2.15 -2.93 -8.81
CA GLU A 21 0.88 -3.00 -8.09
C GLU A 21 0.08 -4.25 -8.48
N LEU A 22 -0.09 -4.50 -9.78
CA LEU A 22 -0.82 -5.68 -10.26
C LEU A 22 -0.14 -6.99 -9.86
N ASN A 23 1.18 -7.09 -9.99
CA ASN A 23 1.91 -8.30 -9.60
C ASN A 23 1.81 -8.56 -8.10
N THR A 24 1.90 -7.52 -7.28
CA THR A 24 1.82 -7.68 -5.82
C THR A 24 0.44 -8.13 -5.39
N LEU A 25 -0.61 -7.55 -5.97
CA LEU A 25 -2.00 -7.95 -5.72
C LEU A 25 -2.32 -9.35 -6.25
N TYR A 26 -1.73 -9.74 -7.38
CA TYR A 26 -1.99 -11.04 -8.00
C TYR A 26 -1.23 -12.20 -7.33
N PHE A 27 0.04 -12.00 -6.97
CA PHE A 27 0.89 -13.04 -6.37
C PHE A 27 0.94 -12.98 -4.84
N GLY A 28 0.52 -11.86 -4.24
CA GLY A 28 0.51 -11.65 -2.79
C GLY A 28 -0.72 -12.27 -2.14
N ASP A 29 -0.82 -13.59 -2.15
CA ASP A 29 -1.84 -14.32 -1.40
C ASP A 29 -1.53 -14.26 0.11
N HIS A 30 -2.12 -13.26 0.78
CA HIS A 30 -1.88 -13.01 2.20
C HIS A 30 -3.09 -12.31 2.85
N PRO A 31 -3.51 -12.71 4.07
CA PRO A 31 -4.69 -12.15 4.73
C PRO A 31 -4.66 -10.63 4.93
N ASN A 32 -3.46 -10.05 5.07
CA ASN A 32 -3.29 -8.60 5.21
C ASN A 32 -3.13 -7.85 3.88
N PHE A 33 -3.31 -8.47 2.73
CA PHE A 33 -3.44 -7.79 1.44
C PHE A 33 -4.89 -7.89 0.94
N PRO A 34 -5.42 -6.87 0.23
CA PRO A 34 -6.74 -6.94 -0.37
C PRO A 34 -6.81 -8.07 -1.39
N ASP A 35 -7.89 -8.85 -1.36
CA ASP A 35 -8.10 -9.86 -2.41
C ASP A 35 -8.19 -9.17 -3.77
N PHE A 36 -7.50 -9.72 -4.76
CA PHE A 36 -7.53 -9.24 -6.14
C PHE A 36 -8.52 -10.05 -6.97
N TYR A 37 -9.51 -9.37 -7.55
CA TYR A 37 -10.54 -10.02 -8.37
C TYR A 37 -10.30 -9.84 -9.87
N GLY A 38 -9.51 -8.84 -10.27
CA GLY A 38 -9.14 -8.62 -11.67
C GLY A 38 -8.80 -7.17 -11.97
N ALA A 39 -8.32 -6.93 -13.20
CA ALA A 39 -8.08 -5.59 -13.70
C ALA A 39 -8.54 -5.46 -15.16
N THR A 40 -9.05 -4.29 -15.52
CA THR A 40 -9.53 -4.02 -16.88
C THR A 40 -9.25 -2.58 -17.29
N LEU A 41 -9.13 -2.34 -18.59
CA LEU A 41 -8.99 -0.99 -19.12
C LEU A 41 -10.37 -0.35 -19.33
N CYS A 42 -10.53 0.88 -18.84
CA CYS A 42 -11.68 1.72 -19.15
C CYS A 42 -11.26 2.77 -20.19
N GLY A 43 -11.55 2.45 -21.45
CA GLY A 43 -11.03 3.21 -22.59
C GLY A 43 -9.50 3.16 -22.67
N SER A 44 -8.90 4.23 -23.18
CA SER A 44 -7.44 4.34 -23.36
C SER A 44 -6.71 5.06 -22.20
N ARG A 45 -7.44 5.51 -21.17
CA ARG A 45 -6.90 6.45 -20.18
C ARG A 45 -6.87 5.92 -18.75
N HIS A 46 -7.67 4.91 -18.44
CA HIS A 46 -7.80 4.43 -17.06
C HIS A 46 -7.62 2.92 -17.00
N LEU A 47 -6.83 2.48 -16.02
CA LEU A 47 -6.82 1.11 -15.55
C LEU A 47 -7.74 1.02 -14.33
N LEU A 48 -8.66 0.07 -14.35
CA LEU A 48 -9.53 -0.24 -13.24
C LEU A 48 -9.07 -1.54 -12.58
N ILE A 49 -8.85 -1.50 -11.28
CA ILE A 49 -8.46 -2.64 -10.47
C ILE A 49 -9.63 -2.99 -9.55
N LEU A 50 -10.15 -4.20 -9.69
CA LEU A 50 -11.22 -4.75 -8.87
C LEU A 50 -10.61 -5.56 -7.71
N MET A 51 -10.93 -5.15 -6.50
CA MET A 51 -10.37 -5.73 -5.29
C MET A 51 -11.43 -5.85 -4.18
N GLU A 52 -11.03 -6.46 -3.06
CA GLU A 52 -11.81 -6.51 -1.84
C GLU A 52 -12.27 -5.12 -1.38
N TYR A 53 -13.48 -5.06 -0.81
CA TYR A 53 -14.01 -3.83 -0.25
C TYR A 53 -13.79 -3.76 1.25
N MET A 54 -13.17 -2.67 1.69
CA MET A 54 -12.88 -2.37 3.09
C MET A 54 -13.81 -1.24 3.52
N ASP A 55 -14.90 -1.59 4.22
CA ASP A 55 -16.06 -0.72 4.47
C ASP A 55 -15.80 0.44 5.44
N LEU A 56 -14.73 0.37 6.25
CA LEU A 56 -14.27 1.47 7.10
C LEU A 56 -13.26 2.39 6.40
N GLY A 57 -12.90 2.09 5.15
CA GLY A 57 -11.95 2.89 4.37
C GLY A 57 -10.53 2.82 4.93
N SER A 58 -9.79 3.92 4.81
CA SER A 58 -8.41 4.02 5.31
C SER A 58 -8.35 4.40 6.78
N LEU A 59 -7.26 4.02 7.46
CA LEU A 59 -6.97 4.45 8.83
C LEU A 59 -6.93 5.98 8.96
N GLU A 60 -6.47 6.68 7.92
CA GLU A 60 -6.52 8.15 7.83
C GLU A 60 -7.96 8.67 7.86
N SER A 61 -8.85 8.06 7.07
CA SER A 61 -10.26 8.44 7.01
C SER A 61 -10.95 8.20 8.35
N LEU A 62 -10.66 7.05 8.98
CA LEU A 62 -11.18 6.71 10.30
C LEU A 62 -10.68 7.69 11.37
N GLN A 63 -9.39 8.05 11.34
CA GLN A 63 -8.82 9.04 12.26
C GLN A 63 -9.52 10.40 12.12
N GLN A 64 -9.79 10.85 10.89
CA GLN A 64 -10.51 12.10 10.65
C GLN A 64 -11.95 12.05 11.17
N GLN A 65 -12.66 10.93 10.95
CA GLN A 65 -14.03 10.73 11.45
C GLN A 65 -14.12 10.75 12.98
N LEU A 66 -13.07 10.29 13.68
CA LEU A 66 -13.01 10.24 15.14
C LEU A 66 -12.45 11.53 15.78
N GLY A 67 -12.28 12.60 15.01
CA GLY A 67 -11.81 13.89 15.53
C GLY A 67 -10.29 13.99 15.70
N GLY A 68 -9.52 13.19 14.95
CA GLY A 68 -8.06 13.28 14.85
C GLY A 68 -7.28 12.32 15.75
N SER A 69 -7.95 11.54 16.61
CA SER A 69 -7.31 10.56 17.48
C SER A 69 -7.94 9.18 17.35
N LEU A 70 -7.11 8.15 17.46
CA LEU A 70 -7.52 6.75 17.41
C LEU A 70 -7.29 6.10 18.78
N PRO A 71 -8.19 5.22 19.25
CA PRO A 71 -7.97 4.47 20.49
C PRO A 71 -6.69 3.61 20.40
N GLU A 72 -5.94 3.54 21.50
CA GLU A 72 -4.68 2.78 21.57
C GLU A 72 -4.86 1.30 21.19
N ALA A 73 -5.97 0.69 21.60
CA ALA A 73 -6.29 -0.70 21.24
C ALA A 73 -6.40 -0.90 19.71
N VAL A 74 -6.95 0.09 18.99
CA VAL A 74 -7.06 0.05 17.53
C VAL A 74 -5.67 0.18 16.91
N LEU A 75 -4.87 1.13 17.39
CA LEU A 75 -3.50 1.32 16.91
C LEU A 75 -2.61 0.10 17.14
N SER A 76 -2.72 -0.54 18.32
CA SER A 76 -1.99 -1.76 18.65
C SER A 76 -2.32 -2.89 17.68
N ARG A 77 -3.61 -3.11 17.39
CA ARG A 77 -4.02 -4.14 16.42
C ARG A 77 -3.55 -3.81 15.01
N VAL A 78 -3.70 -2.56 14.58
CA VAL A 78 -3.25 -2.12 13.26
C VAL A 78 -1.73 -2.31 13.10
N ALA A 79 -0.95 -1.93 14.11
CA ALA A 79 0.50 -2.10 14.08
C ALA A 79 0.91 -3.57 13.96
N GLU A 80 0.26 -4.47 14.70
CA GLU A 80 0.50 -5.92 14.62
C GLU A 80 0.26 -6.44 13.20
N GLU A 81 -0.91 -6.17 12.62
CA GLU A 81 -1.30 -6.65 11.30
C GLU A 81 -0.41 -6.07 10.18
N VAL A 82 -0.04 -4.79 10.28
CA VAL A 82 0.90 -4.15 9.34
C VAL A 82 2.28 -4.81 9.42
N MET A 83 2.75 -5.17 10.62
CA MET A 83 4.04 -5.85 10.78
C MET A 83 4.02 -7.25 10.17
N ILE A 84 2.92 -7.99 10.29
CA ILE A 84 2.73 -9.30 9.65
C ILE A 84 2.75 -9.14 8.12
N ALA A 85 2.01 -8.17 7.57
CA ALA A 85 2.00 -7.85 6.15
C ALA A 85 3.40 -7.50 5.61
N LEU A 86 4.14 -6.67 6.35
CA LEU A 86 5.51 -6.27 6.00
C LEU A 86 6.48 -7.43 6.07
N LEU A 87 6.35 -8.32 7.06
CA LEU A 87 7.18 -9.52 7.16
C LEU A 87 7.00 -10.41 5.91
N PHE A 88 5.75 -10.65 5.50
CA PHE A 88 5.44 -11.37 4.28
C PHE A 88 6.04 -10.70 3.04
N LEU A 89 5.77 -9.40 2.87
CA LEU A 89 6.30 -8.60 1.76
C LEU A 89 7.83 -8.69 1.65
N HIS A 90 8.49 -8.59 2.81
CA HIS A 90 9.95 -8.55 2.91
C HIS A 90 10.62 -9.90 2.73
N LYS A 91 9.99 -11.00 3.18
CA LYS A 91 10.59 -12.34 3.22
C LYS A 91 10.17 -13.22 2.05
N GLN A 92 8.91 -13.13 1.63
CA GLN A 92 8.35 -13.97 0.57
C GLN A 92 8.43 -13.30 -0.79
N LEU A 93 8.15 -11.99 -0.86
CA LEU A 93 8.16 -11.24 -2.12
C LEU A 93 9.48 -10.49 -2.40
N ASN A 94 10.41 -10.47 -1.43
CA ASN A 94 11.65 -9.71 -1.48
C ASN A 94 11.44 -8.23 -1.87
N MET A 95 10.33 -7.63 -1.42
CA MET A 95 9.99 -6.25 -1.71
C MET A 95 10.05 -5.36 -0.47
N ILE A 96 10.05 -4.05 -0.68
CA ILE A 96 9.90 -2.99 0.32
C ILE A 96 8.73 -2.11 -0.12
N HIS A 97 7.79 -1.81 0.77
CA HIS A 97 6.58 -1.05 0.41
C HIS A 97 6.85 0.41 -0.01
N ARG A 98 7.74 1.08 0.74
CA ARG A 98 8.16 2.50 0.59
C ARG A 98 7.10 3.61 0.82
N ASP A 99 5.86 3.27 1.13
CA ASP A 99 4.81 4.28 1.39
C ASP A 99 3.81 3.81 2.43
N ILE A 100 4.34 3.45 3.60
CA ILE A 100 3.52 3.10 4.76
C ILE A 100 3.01 4.40 5.40
N LYS A 101 1.70 4.62 5.32
CA LYS A 101 1.00 5.75 5.92
C LYS A 101 -0.45 5.35 6.24
N PRO A 102 -1.15 6.07 7.13
CA PRO A 102 -2.55 5.76 7.46
C PRO A 102 -3.50 5.69 6.25
N GLY A 103 -3.23 6.46 5.18
CA GLY A 103 -4.01 6.41 3.94
C GLY A 103 -3.92 5.08 3.17
N ASN A 104 -2.83 4.32 3.38
CA ASN A 104 -2.56 3.05 2.69
C ASN A 104 -2.85 1.82 3.57
N ILE A 105 -3.47 2.03 4.73
CA ILE A 105 -3.91 0.97 5.64
C ILE A 105 -5.43 0.96 5.61
N LEU A 106 -6.03 -0.10 5.10
CA LEU A 106 -7.47 -0.26 4.97
C LEU A 106 -8.05 -1.12 6.10
N LEU A 107 -9.28 -0.81 6.48
CA LEU A 107 -9.99 -1.42 7.61
C LEU A 107 -11.40 -1.83 7.21
N ASN A 108 -11.92 -2.88 7.86
CA ASN A 108 -13.32 -3.24 7.71
C ASN A 108 -14.00 -3.55 9.05
N SER A 109 -15.32 -3.65 9.04
CA SER A 109 -16.17 -3.90 10.21
C SER A 109 -15.96 -5.28 10.85
N LYS A 110 -15.25 -6.20 10.18
CA LYS A 110 -14.83 -7.49 10.74
C LYS A 110 -13.54 -7.39 11.57
N GLY A 111 -12.91 -6.22 11.60
CA GLY A 111 -11.63 -5.99 12.28
C GLY A 111 -10.41 -6.41 11.47
N GLU A 112 -10.57 -6.64 10.16
CA GLU A 112 -9.45 -6.98 9.27
C GLU A 112 -8.70 -5.70 8.88
N VAL A 113 -7.36 -5.80 8.87
CA VAL A 113 -6.45 -4.71 8.51
C VAL A 113 -5.64 -5.14 7.29
N LYS A 114 -5.69 -4.34 6.23
CA LYS A 114 -5.03 -4.68 4.97
C LYS A 114 -4.16 -3.55 4.43
N LEU A 115 -2.96 -3.88 4.01
CA LEU A 115 -1.99 -2.97 3.42
C LEU A 115 -2.22 -2.84 1.91
N THR A 116 -2.22 -1.62 1.37
CA THR A 116 -2.48 -1.35 -0.05
C THR A 116 -1.49 -0.33 -0.62
N ASP A 117 -1.59 -0.08 -1.93
CA ASP A 117 -0.81 0.91 -2.69
C ASP A 117 0.67 0.57 -2.89
N PHE A 118 0.91 -0.57 -3.55
CA PHE A 118 2.25 -1.09 -3.87
C PHE A 118 2.90 -0.42 -5.10
N GLY A 119 2.26 0.59 -5.70
CA GLY A 119 2.75 1.24 -6.92
C GLY A 119 4.15 1.88 -6.78
N VAL A 120 4.52 2.25 -5.55
CA VAL A 120 5.85 2.78 -5.21
C VAL A 120 6.75 1.77 -4.53
N SER A 121 6.36 0.50 -4.39
CA SER A 121 7.22 -0.53 -3.79
C SER A 121 8.45 -0.85 -4.63
N ASP A 122 9.52 -1.40 -4.07
CA ASP A 122 10.69 -1.85 -4.85
C ASP A 122 11.18 -3.21 -4.39
N TYR A 123 11.93 -3.89 -5.25
CA TYR A 123 12.64 -5.11 -4.87
C TYR A 123 13.91 -4.74 -4.10
N LYS A 124 14.27 -5.57 -3.12
CA LYS A 124 15.56 -5.46 -2.44
C LYS A 124 16.66 -5.89 -3.40
N ASP A 125 17.65 -5.03 -3.61
CA ASP A 125 18.88 -5.44 -4.31
C ASP A 125 19.61 -6.50 -3.47
N TYR A 126 20.38 -7.38 -4.13
CA TYR A 126 21.10 -8.49 -3.48
C TYR A 126 22.14 -8.04 -2.43
N THR A 127 22.53 -6.76 -2.45
CA THR A 127 23.44 -6.12 -1.49
C THR A 127 22.73 -5.58 -0.25
N GLY A 128 21.39 -5.57 -0.23
CA GLY A 128 20.59 -4.93 0.82
C GLY A 128 20.52 -3.41 0.70
N GLU A 129 21.16 -2.81 -0.32
CA GLU A 129 21.07 -1.37 -0.57
C GLU A 129 19.73 -1.01 -1.21
N ILE A 130 19.11 0.07 -0.71
CA ILE A 130 17.89 0.64 -1.26
C ILE A 130 18.31 1.55 -2.41
N ARG A 131 17.82 1.31 -3.63
CA ARG A 131 17.96 2.27 -4.74
C ARG A 131 17.48 3.65 -4.27
N SER A 132 18.39 4.63 -4.30
CA SER A 132 18.23 6.00 -3.77
C SER A 132 17.29 6.89 -4.60
N SER A 133 16.22 6.33 -5.17
CA SER A 133 15.16 7.15 -5.76
C SER A 133 14.23 7.64 -4.65
N TRP A 134 14.20 8.95 -4.43
CA TRP A 134 13.26 9.61 -3.52
C TRP A 134 11.83 9.28 -3.94
N SER A 135 11.17 8.39 -3.21
CA SER A 135 9.80 7.96 -3.48
C SER A 135 9.16 7.55 -2.15
N GLY A 136 8.06 8.22 -1.80
CA GLY A 136 7.35 8.04 -0.53
C GLY A 136 6.75 9.36 -0.04
N THR A 137 5.82 9.28 0.91
CA THR A 137 5.24 10.47 1.55
C THR A 137 6.20 11.04 2.61
N THR A 138 6.64 12.29 2.43
CA THR A 138 7.79 12.90 3.15
C THR A 138 7.70 12.87 4.68
N CYS A 139 6.50 12.99 5.26
CA CYS A 139 6.30 12.96 6.72
C CYS A 139 6.38 11.55 7.33
N PHE A 140 6.48 10.50 6.52
CA PHE A 140 6.57 9.10 6.96
C PHE A 140 7.89 8.41 6.56
N MET A 141 8.82 9.15 5.94
CA MET A 141 10.14 8.64 5.60
C MET A 141 11.09 8.71 6.80
N SER A 142 12.02 7.74 6.89
CA SER A 142 13.10 7.79 7.89
C SER A 142 14.02 9.00 7.65
N ILE A 143 14.44 9.67 8.74
CA ILE A 143 15.39 10.79 8.71
C ILE A 143 16.69 10.44 7.97
N SER A 144 17.15 9.20 8.01
CA SER A 144 18.38 8.78 7.32
C SER A 144 18.30 8.91 5.79
N LEU A 145 17.11 9.01 5.21
CA LEU A 145 16.95 9.32 3.78
C LEU A 145 17.10 10.81 3.48
N HIS A 146 16.94 11.70 4.47
CA HIS A 146 17.04 13.15 4.31
C HIS A 146 18.47 13.71 4.32
N GLU A 147 19.46 12.92 4.76
CA GLU A 147 20.84 13.38 4.99
C GLU A 147 21.80 13.19 3.79
N ILE A 148 21.31 12.73 2.63
CA ILE A 148 22.11 12.66 1.39
C ILE A 148 21.90 13.92 0.55
N GLN A 149 22.22 15.09 1.12
CA GLN A 149 22.30 16.37 0.41
C GLN A 149 23.71 16.63 -0.12
#